data_AF-A0A928MVC8-F1
#
_entry.id   AF-A0A928MVC8-F1
#
_cell.length_a   1.000
_cell.length_b   1.000
_cell.length_c   1.000
_cell.angle_alpha   90.00
_cell.angle_beta   90.00
_cell.angle_gamma   90.00
#
_symmetry.space_group_name_H-M   'P 1'
#
loop_
_entity.id
_entity.type
_entity.pdbx_description
1 polymer ?
#
loop_
_entity_poly.entity_id
_entity_poly.type
_entity_poly.pdbx_seq_one_letter_code
_entity_poly.pdbx_strand_id
1 'polypeptide(L)'
;MSNQFKEKQKQEALQRMEVLIEKFSLNPNLHKYLSEDRLYYSYFVVAGVMASIDTISYEEENERICRDFEEKHGAYVYHAIESETIYGKMLAMLYVSKNEQEWEFERLGDNYITSYVYNFTDEEGAFGDIFLASVDGALVRTDIF
;
A
#
# COMPACT_ATOMS: atom_id res chain seq x y z
N MET A 1 18.29 -11.19 1.37
CA MET A 1 18.42 -9.78 1.80
C MET A 1 18.92 -9.76 3.25
N SER A 2 19.85 -8.88 3.63
CA SER A 2 20.35 -8.85 5.01
C SER A 2 19.28 -8.26 5.95
N ASN A 3 19.28 -8.70 7.22
CA ASN A 3 18.37 -8.16 8.23
C ASN A 3 18.53 -6.64 8.41
N GLN A 4 19.76 -6.14 8.25
CA GLN A 4 20.04 -4.70 8.34
C GLN A 4 19.36 -3.91 7.22
N PHE A 5 19.27 -4.46 6.01
CA PHE A 5 18.63 -3.75 4.89
C PHE A 5 17.09 -3.78 5.01
N LYS A 6 16.51 -4.89 5.48
CA LYS A 6 15.07 -4.93 5.80
C LYS A 6 14.68 -3.88 6.83
N GLU A 7 15.49 -3.70 7.88
CA GLU A 7 15.26 -2.65 8.86
C GLU A 7 15.30 -1.25 8.22
N LYS A 8 16.24 -1.01 7.28
CA LYS A 8 16.30 0.24 6.54
C LYS A 8 15.04 0.50 5.71
N GLN A 9 14.51 -0.54 5.04
CA GLN A 9 13.24 -0.44 4.32
C GLN A 9 12.07 -0.12 5.25
N LYS A 10 12.03 -0.73 6.45
CA LYS A 10 11.02 -0.44 7.47
C LYS A 10 11.11 1.02 7.96
N GLN A 11 12.31 1.55 8.19
CA GLN A 11 12.48 2.95 8.59
C GLN A 11 12.00 3.93 7.50
N GLU A 12 12.31 3.65 6.23
CA GLU A 12 11.79 4.42 5.10
C GLU A 12 10.26 4.30 4.99
N ALA A 13 9.70 3.11 5.18
CA ALA A 13 8.27 2.86 5.18
C ALA A 13 7.52 3.64 6.28
N LEU A 14 8.09 3.71 7.48
CA LEU A 14 7.55 4.52 8.59
C LEU A 14 7.51 6.01 8.22
N GLN A 15 8.59 6.54 7.62
CA GLN A 15 8.61 7.93 7.13
C GLN A 15 7.56 8.19 6.05
N ARG A 16 7.40 7.26 5.09
CA ARG A 16 6.36 7.37 4.05
C ARG A 16 4.95 7.33 4.66
N MET A 17 4.73 6.47 5.66
CA MET A 17 3.46 6.40 6.39
C MET A 17 3.14 7.69 7.13
N GLU A 18 4.11 8.34 7.78
CA GLU A 18 3.91 9.65 8.43
C GLU A 18 3.45 10.71 7.41
N VAL A 19 4.09 10.77 6.24
CA VAL A 19 3.71 11.70 5.16
C VAL A 19 2.29 11.43 4.67
N LEU A 20 1.90 10.17 4.49
CA LEU A 20 0.54 9.81 4.08
C LEU A 20 -0.49 10.20 5.15
N ILE A 21 -0.21 9.91 6.42
CA ILE A 21 -1.08 10.26 7.55
C ILE A 21 -1.32 11.77 7.60
N GLU A 22 -0.25 12.58 7.51
CA GLU A 22 -0.36 14.04 7.55
C GLU A 22 -1.12 14.57 6.33
N LYS A 23 -0.72 14.17 5.12
CA LYS A 23 -1.28 14.72 3.88
C LYS A 23 -2.77 14.37 3.72
N PHE A 24 -3.13 13.12 4.02
CA PHE A 24 -4.47 12.60 3.77
C PHE A 24 -5.34 12.51 5.03
N SER A 25 -4.86 13.01 6.18
CA SER A 25 -5.57 12.93 7.47
C SER A 25 -6.01 11.51 7.81
N LEU A 26 -5.12 10.53 7.59
CA LEU A 26 -5.42 9.12 7.84
C LEU A 26 -5.45 8.80 9.34
N ASN A 27 -5.92 7.61 9.70
CA ASN A 27 -5.85 7.11 11.07
C ASN A 27 -4.39 7.13 11.59
N PRO A 28 -4.05 7.94 12.62
CA PRO A 28 -2.67 8.09 13.08
C PRO A 28 -2.09 6.83 13.72
N ASN A 29 -2.92 5.85 14.08
CA ASN A 29 -2.45 4.57 14.61
C ASN A 29 -1.77 3.70 13.54
N LEU A 30 -1.95 3.97 12.25
CA LEU A 30 -1.30 3.23 11.17
C LEU A 30 0.23 3.19 11.33
N HIS A 31 0.83 4.31 11.73
CA HIS A 31 2.27 4.37 12.00
C HIS A 31 2.67 3.44 13.14
N LYS A 32 1.92 3.43 14.24
CA LYS A 32 2.15 2.53 15.37
C LYS A 32 2.02 1.08 14.93
N TYR A 33 0.95 0.72 14.22
CA TYR A 33 0.74 -0.65 13.75
C TYR A 33 1.88 -1.12 12.84
N LEU A 34 2.32 -0.28 11.91
CA LEU A 34 3.45 -0.59 11.05
C LEU A 34 4.75 -0.79 11.85
N SER A 35 4.98 0.03 12.89
CA SER A 35 6.16 -0.12 13.75
C SER A 35 6.17 -1.46 14.52
N GLU A 36 4.98 -2.01 14.78
CA GLU A 36 4.75 -3.32 15.40
C GLU A 36 4.70 -4.48 14.37
N ASP A 37 5.11 -4.24 13.12
CA ASP A 37 5.07 -5.21 12.00
C ASP A 37 3.66 -5.71 11.66
N ARG A 38 2.66 -4.84 11.81
CA ARG A 38 1.27 -5.12 11.45
C ARG A 38 0.90 -4.34 10.20
N LEU A 39 0.76 -5.04 9.09
CA LEU A 39 0.32 -4.46 7.82
C LEU A 39 -1.20 -4.26 7.84
N TYR A 40 -1.63 -3.05 7.50
CA TYR A 40 -3.02 -2.68 7.32
C TYR A 40 -3.28 -2.33 5.86
N TYR A 41 -4.54 -2.47 5.45
CA TYR A 41 -4.99 -2.08 4.12
C TYR A 41 -6.27 -1.27 4.19
N SER A 42 -6.48 -0.43 3.18
CA SER A 42 -7.69 0.36 3.01
C SER A 42 -8.58 -0.26 1.94
N TYR A 43 -9.89 -0.17 2.12
CA TYR A 43 -10.89 -0.69 1.20
C TYR A 43 -12.19 0.09 1.35
N PHE A 44 -13.01 0.09 0.31
CA PHE A 44 -14.36 0.62 0.39
C PHE A 44 -15.31 -0.39 1.05
N VAL A 45 -16.20 0.11 1.88
CA VAL A 45 -17.37 -0.60 2.42
C VAL A 45 -18.65 0.02 1.87
N VAL A 46 -19.73 -0.75 1.85
CA VAL A 46 -21.07 -0.31 1.46
C VAL A 46 -21.10 0.35 0.06
N ALA A 47 -20.91 -0.46 -0.99
CA ALA A 47 -21.02 -0.04 -2.40
C ALA A 47 -20.21 1.23 -2.76
N GLY A 48 -19.03 1.43 -2.17
CA GLY A 48 -18.15 2.55 -2.47
C GLY A 48 -18.46 3.85 -1.71
N VAL A 49 -19.36 3.84 -0.73
CA VAL A 49 -19.81 5.06 -0.04
C VAL A 49 -18.93 5.42 1.16
N MET A 50 -18.39 4.44 1.87
CA MET A 50 -17.54 4.63 3.04
C MET A 50 -16.24 3.87 2.84
N ALA A 51 -15.14 4.32 3.44
CA ALA A 51 -13.89 3.57 3.41
C ALA A 51 -13.46 3.17 4.82
N SER A 52 -12.80 2.02 4.93
CA SER A 52 -12.35 1.46 6.18
C SER A 52 -10.90 1.00 6.08
N ILE A 53 -10.31 0.69 7.24
CA ILE A 53 -8.97 0.13 7.36
C ILE A 53 -9.06 -1.11 8.26
N ASP A 54 -8.50 -2.22 7.81
CA ASP A 54 -8.35 -3.44 8.61
C ASP A 54 -6.93 -4.03 8.45
N THR A 55 -6.57 -4.99 9.29
CA THR A 55 -5.33 -5.76 9.14
C THR A 55 -5.36 -6.52 7.81
N ILE A 56 -4.23 -6.62 7.12
CA ILE A 56 -4.15 -7.32 5.82
C ILE A 56 -4.65 -8.76 5.92
N SER A 57 -4.45 -9.39 7.08
CA SER A 57 -4.86 -10.76 7.40
C SER A 57 -6.37 -10.93 7.58
N TYR A 58 -7.17 -9.85 7.46
CA TYR A 58 -8.63 -9.96 7.41
C TYR A 58 -9.07 -10.74 6.16
N GLU A 59 -8.37 -10.51 5.05
CA GLU A 59 -8.48 -11.29 3.81
C GLU A 59 -7.18 -12.07 3.59
N GLU A 60 -7.19 -13.39 3.85
CA GLU A 60 -5.99 -14.25 3.74
C GLU A 60 -5.31 -14.17 2.36
N GLU A 61 -6.10 -13.95 1.31
CA GLU A 61 -5.59 -13.79 -0.05
C GLU A 61 -4.79 -12.49 -0.22
N ASN A 62 -5.24 -11.39 0.36
CA ASN A 62 -4.52 -10.11 0.31
C ASN A 62 -3.16 -10.23 1.03
N GLU A 63 -3.14 -10.90 2.20
CA GLU A 63 -1.90 -11.18 2.92
C GLU A 63 -0.94 -12.05 2.10
N ARG A 64 -1.46 -13.10 1.44
CA ARG A 64 -0.66 -13.96 0.56
C ARG A 64 -0.03 -13.16 -0.58
N ILE A 65 -0.81 -12.34 -1.27
CA ILE A 65 -0.34 -11.53 -2.41
C ILE A 65 0.78 -10.57 -1.97
N CYS A 66 0.60 -9.87 -0.84
CA CYS A 66 1.62 -8.98 -0.30
C CYS A 66 2.93 -9.73 0.01
N ARG A 67 2.84 -10.87 0.70
CA ARG A 67 4.02 -11.69 1.03
C ARG A 67 4.73 -12.19 -0.22
N ASP A 68 3.99 -12.73 -1.19
CA ASP A 68 4.56 -13.25 -2.44
C ASP A 68 5.27 -12.14 -3.22
N PHE A 69 4.71 -10.93 -3.23
CA PHE A 69 5.35 -9.74 -3.81
C PHE A 69 6.65 -9.37 -3.07
N GLU A 70 6.63 -9.27 -1.74
CA GLU A 70 7.82 -8.97 -0.94
C GLU A 70 8.95 -9.98 -1.17
N GLU A 71 8.62 -11.28 -1.19
CA GLU A 71 9.58 -12.37 -1.42
C GLU A 71 10.17 -12.31 -2.84
N LYS A 72 9.33 -12.12 -3.86
CA LYS A 72 9.73 -12.07 -5.27
C LYS A 72 10.59 -10.85 -5.59
N HIS A 73 10.24 -9.69 -5.04
CA HIS A 73 10.85 -8.42 -5.41
C HIS A 73 11.90 -7.93 -4.41
N GLY A 74 11.96 -8.51 -3.21
CA GLY A 74 12.79 -7.99 -2.11
C GLY A 74 12.28 -6.64 -1.61
N ALA A 75 10.97 -6.40 -1.68
CA ALA A 75 10.35 -5.16 -1.24
C ALA A 75 9.84 -5.28 0.21
N TYR A 76 9.45 -4.14 0.79
CA TYR A 76 8.74 -4.05 2.06
C TYR A 76 7.42 -3.31 1.82
N VAL A 77 6.29 -3.99 2.00
CA VAL A 77 4.95 -3.41 1.83
C VAL A 77 4.53 -2.76 3.14
N TYR A 78 4.13 -1.50 3.06
CA TYR A 78 3.81 -0.71 4.26
C TYR A 78 2.35 -0.27 4.34
N HIS A 79 1.63 -0.35 3.23
CA HIS A 79 0.18 -0.20 3.17
C HIS A 79 -0.34 -0.86 1.88
N ALA A 80 -1.61 -1.29 1.87
CA ALA A 80 -2.27 -1.72 0.65
C ALA A 80 -3.63 -1.06 0.47
N ILE A 81 -4.11 -0.99 -0.76
CA ILE A 81 -5.40 -0.39 -1.12
C ILE A 81 -6.14 -1.36 -2.02
N GLU A 82 -7.26 -1.88 -1.53
CA GLU A 82 -8.18 -2.65 -2.33
C GLU A 82 -9.14 -1.70 -3.06
N SER A 83 -9.32 -1.92 -4.37
CA SER A 83 -10.19 -1.10 -5.21
C SER A 83 -10.90 -1.94 -6.27
N GLU A 84 -12.14 -1.59 -6.57
CA GLU A 84 -12.82 -2.05 -7.80
C GLU A 84 -12.58 -1.01 -8.91
N THR A 85 -12.08 -1.47 -10.05
CA THR A 85 -11.80 -0.64 -11.23
C THR A 85 -12.55 -1.18 -12.45
N ILE A 86 -12.51 -0.47 -13.57
CA ILE A 86 -13.05 -0.99 -14.84
C ILE A 86 -12.34 -2.26 -15.33
N TYR A 87 -11.14 -2.55 -14.79
CA TYR A 87 -10.32 -3.71 -15.13
C TYR A 87 -10.47 -4.86 -14.12
N GLY A 88 -11.37 -4.73 -13.15
CA GLY A 88 -11.62 -5.71 -12.10
C GLY A 88 -11.19 -5.25 -10.71
N LYS A 89 -11.30 -6.18 -9.76
CA LYS A 89 -10.82 -6.00 -8.38
C LYS A 89 -9.29 -5.95 -8.40
N MET A 90 -8.70 -5.02 -7.67
CA MET A 90 -7.25 -4.81 -7.61
C MET A 90 -6.77 -4.54 -6.19
N LEU A 91 -5.54 -4.99 -5.89
CA LEU A 91 -4.81 -4.67 -4.67
C LEU A 91 -3.55 -3.88 -5.04
N ALA A 92 -3.55 -2.59 -4.74
CA ALA A 92 -2.37 -1.76 -4.90
C ALA A 92 -1.52 -1.82 -3.63
N MET A 93 -0.28 -2.29 -3.74
CA MET A 93 0.69 -2.34 -2.68
C MET A 93 1.59 -1.11 -2.73
N LEU A 94 1.62 -0.36 -1.64
CA LEU A 94 2.60 0.70 -1.40
C LEU A 94 3.81 0.08 -0.73
N TYR A 95 4.99 0.27 -1.34
CA TYR A 95 6.17 -0.48 -0.96
C TYR A 95 7.44 0.37 -0.91
N VAL A 96 8.48 -0.17 -0.28
CA VAL A 96 9.86 0.29 -0.36
C VAL A 96 10.66 -0.76 -1.11
N SER A 97 11.24 -0.42 -2.25
CA SER A 97 11.96 -1.41 -3.07
C SER A 97 13.30 -1.82 -2.49
N LYS A 98 13.90 -2.85 -3.08
CA LYS A 98 15.31 -3.21 -2.81
C LYS A 98 16.34 -2.23 -3.38
N ASN A 99 15.92 -1.28 -4.21
CA ASN A 99 16.79 -0.37 -4.94
C ASN A 99 16.72 1.01 -4.28
N GLU A 100 17.60 1.28 -3.33
CA GLU A 100 17.60 2.54 -2.57
C GLU A 100 17.69 3.80 -3.44
N GLN A 101 18.32 3.71 -4.62
CA GLN A 101 18.41 4.82 -5.58
C GLN A 101 17.06 5.22 -6.17
N GLU A 102 16.08 4.32 -6.15
CA GLU A 102 14.72 4.57 -6.67
C GLU A 102 13.80 5.16 -5.59
N TRP A 103 14.19 5.14 -4.31
CA TRP A 103 13.30 5.50 -3.21
C TRP A 103 12.77 6.93 -3.29
N GLU A 104 13.55 7.86 -3.84
CA GLU A 104 13.09 9.24 -4.06
C GLU A 104 11.91 9.30 -5.02
N PHE A 105 11.93 8.49 -6.09
CA PHE A 105 10.89 8.45 -7.11
C PHE A 105 9.68 7.61 -6.70
N GLU A 106 9.87 6.65 -5.78
CA GLU A 106 8.81 5.81 -5.23
C GLU A 106 7.99 6.48 -4.12
N ARG A 107 8.46 7.61 -3.59
CA ARG A 107 7.75 8.38 -2.57
C ARG A 107 6.52 9.06 -3.16
N LEU A 108 5.61 9.44 -2.28
CA LEU A 108 4.47 10.27 -2.63
C LEU A 108 4.95 11.56 -3.31
N GLY A 109 4.49 11.81 -4.53
CA GLY A 109 4.60 13.10 -5.20
C GLY A 109 3.55 14.08 -4.69
N ASP A 110 2.85 14.75 -5.59
CA ASP A 110 1.68 15.53 -5.20
C ASP A 110 0.58 14.61 -4.66
N ASN A 111 -0.18 13.95 -5.53
CA ASN A 111 -1.21 12.99 -5.12
C ASN A 111 -1.02 11.63 -5.77
N TYR A 112 0.16 11.34 -6.32
CA TYR A 112 0.46 10.06 -6.95
C TYR A 112 1.63 9.39 -6.24
N ILE A 113 1.68 8.07 -6.31
CA ILE A 113 2.73 7.28 -5.70
C ILE A 113 3.00 6.02 -6.52
N THR A 114 4.26 5.60 -6.60
CA THR A 114 4.61 4.33 -7.22
C THR A 114 4.12 3.17 -6.36
N SER A 115 3.46 2.23 -7.03
CA SER A 115 2.86 1.06 -6.41
C SER A 115 3.10 -0.18 -7.28
N TYR A 116 2.87 -1.35 -6.69
CA TYR A 116 2.64 -2.56 -7.47
C TYR A 116 1.17 -2.92 -7.35
N VAL A 117 0.47 -3.01 -8.47
CA VAL A 117 -0.96 -3.30 -8.51
C VAL A 117 -1.17 -4.72 -8.98
N TYR A 118 -1.78 -5.54 -8.15
CA TYR A 118 -2.21 -6.89 -8.50
C TYR A 118 -3.68 -6.90 -8.91
N ASN A 119 -3.99 -7.49 -10.07
CA ASN A 119 -5.34 -7.69 -10.56
C ASN A 119 -5.82 -9.11 -10.20
N PHE A 120 -6.90 -9.22 -9.44
CA PHE A 120 -7.45 -10.53 -9.05
C PHE A 120 -8.16 -11.25 -10.20
N THR A 121 -8.62 -10.51 -11.22
CA THR A 121 -9.31 -11.08 -12.38
C THR A 121 -8.33 -11.76 -13.34
N ASP A 122 -7.20 -11.11 -13.61
CA ASP A 122 -6.20 -11.62 -14.55
C ASP A 122 -5.06 -12.39 -13.86
N GLU A 123 -5.00 -12.37 -12.52
CA GLU A 123 -3.93 -12.95 -11.70
C GLU A 123 -2.51 -12.43 -12.06
N GLU A 124 -2.45 -11.20 -12.57
CA GLU A 124 -1.22 -10.53 -12.95
C GLU A 124 -1.02 -9.25 -12.13
N GLY A 125 0.23 -8.78 -12.04
CA GLY A 125 0.51 -7.49 -11.43
C GLY A 125 1.58 -6.68 -12.15
N ALA A 126 1.47 -5.37 -12.01
CA ALA A 126 2.30 -4.40 -12.69
C ALA A 126 2.76 -3.29 -11.75
N PHE A 127 3.97 -2.79 -11.98
CA PHE A 127 4.46 -1.57 -11.36
C PHE A 127 3.88 -0.35 -12.08
N GLY A 128 3.51 0.67 -11.32
CA GLY A 128 3.04 1.92 -11.88
C GLY A 128 2.60 2.90 -10.81
N ASP A 129 2.45 4.15 -11.22
CA ASP A 129 1.92 5.19 -10.35
C ASP A 129 0.39 5.10 -10.28
N ILE A 130 -0.14 5.26 -9.09
CA ILE A 130 -1.58 5.41 -8.82
C ILE A 130 -1.86 6.76 -8.18
N PHE A 131 -3.09 7.24 -8.28
CA PHE A 131 -3.51 8.51 -7.70
C PHE A 131 -4.34 8.29 -6.44
N LEU A 132 -4.04 9.05 -5.40
CA LEU A 132 -4.55 8.86 -4.05
C LEU A 132 -5.43 10.01 -3.58
N ALA A 133 -6.43 9.65 -2.78
CA ALA A 133 -7.19 10.54 -1.92
C ALA A 133 -7.49 9.83 -0.60
N SER A 134 -8.30 10.45 0.27
CA SER A 134 -8.82 9.78 1.46
C SER A 134 -10.32 9.96 1.62
N VAL A 135 -10.93 8.95 2.24
CA VAL A 135 -12.32 8.91 2.65
C VAL A 135 -12.35 8.29 4.04
N ASP A 136 -13.04 8.93 5.00
CA ASP A 136 -13.21 8.44 6.38
C ASP A 136 -11.90 8.02 7.09
N GLY A 137 -10.78 8.68 6.76
CA GLY A 137 -9.46 8.40 7.33
C GLY A 137 -8.76 7.17 6.74
N ALA A 138 -9.31 6.57 5.68
CA ALA A 138 -8.70 5.51 4.88
C ALA A 138 -8.19 6.06 3.54
N LEU A 139 -7.16 5.41 2.98
CA LEU A 139 -6.56 5.80 1.71
C LEU A 139 -7.31 5.14 0.56
N VAL A 140 -7.62 5.89 -0.50
CA VAL A 140 -8.36 5.37 -1.66
C VAL A 140 -7.64 5.70 -2.97
N ARG A 141 -7.76 4.80 -3.94
CA ARG A 141 -7.29 5.00 -5.31
C ARG A 141 -8.34 5.76 -6.13
N THR A 142 -7.92 6.70 -6.96
CA THR A 142 -8.82 7.59 -7.73
C THR A 142 -8.71 7.44 -9.25
N ASP A 143 -7.63 6.84 -9.77
CA ASP A 143 -7.44 6.50 -11.17
C ASP A 143 -8.02 5.11 -11.51
N ILE A 144 -9.34 4.97 -11.35
CA ILE A 144 -10.05 3.67 -11.47
C ILE A 144 -10.75 3.45 -12.83
N PHE A 145 -10.52 4.35 -13.79
CA PHE A 145 -11.20 4.44 -15.09
C PHE A 145 -10.34 4.00 -16.27
#